data_AF-A0A7W4GJB9-F1
#
_entry.id   AF-A0A7W4GJB9-F1
#
_cell.length_a   1.000
_cell.length_b   1.000
_cell.length_c   1.000
_cell.angle_alpha   90.00
_cell.angle_beta   90.00
_cell.angle_gamma   90.00
#
_symmetry.space_group_name_H-M   'P 1'
#
loop_
_entity.id
_entity.type
_entity.pdbx_description
1 polymer ?
#
loop_
_entity_poly.entity_id
_entity_poly.type
_entity_poly.pdbx_seq_one_letter_code
_entity_poly.pdbx_strand_id
1 'polypeptide(L)'
;MNIIETKQYSTVETLIRLLRYREIMFWVIEAADKNRISAIREVEFLQLVAQYQQGMSTDVAKEIALVFDYNNLLQANILFDRKSLSGVTHLWFNTNVIDIFRLCKISLYRPLTQTSLNASMTPIWSILSELEDQHLSVSMHSDEYFEWTDEVNHRIAEMLGKIKSNISKLERIGEEFELSVKSNNAEENLDITKEKYRRAAKLYSSEIRPLSIFLNKNTRYEKGLGIIMTLNRFQNIFRGIGDAGAESLMLKSQLQYLDLFDPIKKVSDSVSVYLQKTKAAIIEHNAIESAFDFIRQAYEKTLSGDQRAKYIKSADLVRLGPVHPIASLGRLSPFRVEKTPEFLNNVFNELATRSITLNKSDTSGMMFDESISREKA
;
A
#
# COMPACT_ATOMS: atom_id res chain seq x y z
N MET A 1 35.03 -42.88 -10.96
CA MET A 1 35.02 -41.83 -9.93
C MET A 1 35.40 -40.53 -10.64
N ASN A 2 34.42 -39.87 -11.27
CA ASN A 2 34.64 -38.58 -11.93
C ASN A 2 34.16 -37.50 -10.96
N ILE A 3 35.11 -36.83 -10.32
CA ILE A 3 34.85 -35.58 -9.60
C ILE A 3 34.65 -34.55 -10.71
N ILE A 4 33.40 -34.31 -11.09
CA ILE A 4 33.06 -33.09 -11.82
C ILE A 4 33.29 -31.99 -10.78
N GLU A 5 34.34 -31.20 -10.93
CA GLU A 5 34.52 -29.97 -10.18
C GLU A 5 33.31 -29.07 -10.46
N THR A 6 32.30 -29.16 -9.60
CA THR A 6 31.15 -28.27 -9.60
C THR A 6 31.70 -26.88 -9.32
N LYS A 7 31.73 -26.02 -10.34
CA LYS A 7 32.17 -24.63 -10.24
C LYS A 7 31.51 -23.99 -9.01
N GLN A 8 32.32 -23.57 -8.04
CA GLN A 8 31.87 -23.02 -6.76
C GLN A 8 31.98 -21.51 -6.81
N TYR A 9 30.91 -20.81 -6.44
CA TYR A 9 30.91 -19.36 -6.38
C TYR A 9 31.08 -18.88 -4.94
N SER A 10 31.81 -17.78 -4.75
CA SER A 10 31.86 -17.10 -3.45
C SER A 10 30.48 -16.55 -3.06
N THR A 11 30.28 -16.16 -1.79
CA THR A 11 29.05 -15.49 -1.33
C THR A 11 28.72 -14.27 -2.18
N VAL A 12 29.70 -13.39 -2.44
CA VAL A 12 29.51 -12.17 -3.22
C VAL A 12 29.14 -12.50 -4.67
N GLU A 13 29.86 -13.44 -5.29
CA GLU A 13 29.60 -13.82 -6.68
C GLU A 13 28.22 -14.46 -6.83
N THR A 14 27.84 -15.35 -5.92
CA THR A 14 26.52 -15.98 -5.89
C THR A 14 25.44 -14.92 -5.73
N LEU A 15 25.60 -13.97 -4.81
CA LEU A 15 24.63 -12.90 -4.60
C LEU A 15 24.45 -12.01 -5.83
N ILE A 16 25.55 -11.63 -6.51
CA ILE A 16 25.49 -10.86 -7.76
C ILE A 16 24.71 -11.63 -8.83
N ARG A 17 24.94 -12.94 -8.96
CA ARG A 17 24.21 -13.79 -9.92
C ARG A 17 22.74 -13.95 -9.52
N LEU A 18 22.42 -14.09 -8.23
CA LEU A 18 21.04 -14.11 -7.74
C LEU A 18 20.33 -12.79 -8.04
N LEU A 19 21.00 -11.64 -7.92
CA LEU A 19 20.45 -10.33 -8.29
C LEU A 19 20.21 -10.20 -9.81
N ARG A 20 21.06 -10.81 -10.63
CA ARG A 20 20.83 -10.92 -12.08
C ARG A 20 19.53 -11.69 -12.38
N TYR A 21 19.27 -12.76 -11.65
CA TYR A 21 18.07 -13.61 -11.79
C TYR A 21 17.05 -13.38 -10.66
N ARG A 22 16.90 -12.12 -10.22
CA ARG A 22 16.13 -11.72 -9.04
C ARG A 22 14.66 -12.17 -9.01
N GLU A 23 14.03 -12.38 -10.17
CA GLU A 23 12.63 -12.81 -10.25
C GLU A 23 12.41 -14.16 -9.55
N ILE A 24 13.36 -15.10 -9.66
CA ILE A 24 13.28 -16.38 -8.96
C ILE A 24 13.26 -16.14 -7.45
N MET A 25 14.16 -15.28 -6.95
CA MET A 25 14.21 -14.93 -5.52
C MET A 25 12.94 -14.21 -5.07
N PHE A 26 12.34 -13.35 -5.90
CA PHE A 26 11.06 -12.73 -5.60
C PHE A 26 9.94 -13.76 -5.45
N TRP A 27 9.84 -14.73 -6.36
CA TRP A 27 8.86 -15.82 -6.25
C TRP A 27 9.09 -16.69 -5.03
N VAL A 28 10.35 -16.98 -4.71
CA VAL A 28 10.72 -17.76 -3.51
C VAL A 28 10.27 -17.03 -2.24
N ILE A 29 10.49 -15.72 -2.15
CA ILE A 29 10.06 -14.91 -1.01
C ILE A 29 8.53 -14.86 -0.92
N GLU A 30 7.83 -14.66 -2.04
CA GLU A 30 6.36 -14.65 -2.09
C GLU A 30 5.77 -16.00 -1.63
N ALA A 31 6.37 -17.12 -2.05
CA ALA A 31 5.97 -18.46 -1.65
C ALA A 31 6.22 -18.71 -0.15
N ALA A 32 7.37 -18.29 0.38
CA ALA A 32 7.69 -18.40 1.80
C ALA A 32 6.72 -17.57 2.67
N ASP A 33 6.45 -16.33 2.27
CA ASP A 33 5.54 -15.42 2.99
C ASP A 33 4.09 -15.93 3.00
N LYS A 34 3.63 -16.57 1.91
CA LYS A 34 2.31 -17.22 1.84
C LYS A 34 2.15 -18.33 2.88
N ASN A 35 3.21 -19.10 3.10
CA ASN A 35 3.23 -20.20 4.07
C ASN A 35 3.52 -19.71 5.51
N ARG A 36 3.81 -18.41 5.71
CA ARG A 36 4.19 -17.78 6.99
C ARG A 36 5.40 -18.44 7.68
N ILE A 37 6.25 -19.12 6.90
CA ILE A 37 7.46 -19.77 7.37
C ILE A 37 8.62 -19.11 6.63
N SER A 38 9.72 -18.81 7.32
CA SER A 38 10.95 -18.27 6.71
C SER A 38 11.72 -19.32 5.89
N ALA A 39 11.00 -20.27 5.28
CA ALA A 39 11.52 -21.38 4.53
C ALA A 39 10.57 -21.74 3.39
N ILE A 40 11.14 -22.29 2.32
CA ILE A 40 10.41 -22.82 1.17
C ILE A 40 10.63 -24.32 1.07
N ARG A 41 9.63 -25.07 0.60
CA ARG A 41 9.81 -26.49 0.30
C ARG A 41 10.77 -26.64 -0.87
N GLU A 42 11.70 -27.59 -0.77
CA GLU A 42 12.71 -27.80 -1.82
C GLU A 42 12.10 -28.12 -3.19
N VAL A 43 11.03 -28.92 -3.21
CA VAL A 43 10.30 -29.25 -4.45
C VAL A 43 9.71 -28.00 -5.10
N GLU A 44 9.14 -27.11 -4.29
CA GLU A 44 8.54 -25.85 -4.75
C GLU A 44 9.62 -24.89 -5.26
N PHE A 45 10.75 -24.80 -4.55
CA PHE A 45 11.92 -24.04 -5.00
C PHE A 45 12.44 -24.51 -6.36
N LEU A 46 12.61 -25.83 -6.54
CA LEU A 46 13.06 -26.40 -7.81
C LEU A 46 12.06 -26.15 -8.94
N GLN A 47 10.75 -26.18 -8.65
CA GLN A 47 9.71 -25.84 -9.63
C GLN A 47 9.80 -24.39 -10.09
N LEU A 48 10.00 -23.44 -9.16
CA LEU A 48 10.15 -22.03 -9.49
C LEU A 48 11.39 -21.77 -10.37
N VAL A 49 12.51 -22.43 -10.06
CA VAL A 49 13.73 -22.36 -10.87
C VAL A 49 13.48 -22.93 -12.27
N ALA A 50 12.88 -24.13 -12.34
CA ALA A 50 12.59 -24.79 -13.61
C ALA A 50 11.62 -23.97 -14.48
N GLN A 51 10.62 -23.34 -13.86
CA GLN A 51 9.68 -22.46 -14.55
C GLN A 51 10.39 -21.25 -15.16
N TYR A 52 11.31 -20.62 -14.43
CA TYR A 52 12.07 -19.48 -14.96
C TYR A 52 13.00 -19.86 -16.11
N GLN A 53 13.51 -21.09 -16.11
CA GLN A 53 14.36 -21.61 -17.18
C GLN A 53 13.59 -21.89 -18.49
N GLN A 54 12.26 -22.01 -18.44
CA GLN A 54 11.45 -22.25 -19.64
C GLN A 54 11.57 -21.06 -20.60
N GLY A 55 12.06 -21.33 -21.81
CA GLY A 55 12.28 -20.29 -22.84
C GLY A 55 13.66 -19.62 -22.79
N MET A 56 14.56 -20.03 -21.89
CA MET A 56 15.94 -19.57 -21.86
C MET A 56 16.84 -20.41 -22.77
N SER A 57 17.97 -19.84 -23.22
CA SER A 57 18.99 -20.61 -23.94
C SER A 57 19.61 -21.68 -23.02
N THR A 58 20.14 -22.74 -23.62
CA THR A 58 20.75 -23.87 -22.90
C THR A 58 21.88 -23.43 -21.95
N ASP A 59 22.66 -22.44 -22.35
CA ASP A 59 23.81 -21.98 -21.55
C ASP A 59 23.34 -21.14 -20.35
N VAL A 60 22.32 -20.29 -20.55
CA VAL A 60 21.71 -19.51 -19.47
C VAL A 60 20.97 -20.43 -18.50
N ALA A 61 20.26 -21.45 -18.99
CA ALA A 61 19.59 -22.43 -18.15
C ALA A 61 20.59 -23.20 -17.27
N LYS A 62 21.74 -23.61 -17.82
CA LYS A 62 22.83 -24.24 -17.06
C LYS A 62 23.41 -23.30 -16.00
N GLU A 63 23.63 -22.02 -16.34
CA GLU A 63 24.09 -21.02 -15.36
C GLU A 63 23.09 -20.90 -14.21
N ILE A 64 21.80 -20.73 -14.50
CA ILE A 64 20.73 -20.62 -13.50
C ILE A 64 20.70 -21.89 -12.63
N ALA A 65 20.77 -23.08 -13.24
CA ALA A 65 20.74 -24.34 -12.50
C ALA A 65 21.90 -24.43 -11.50
N LEU A 66 23.09 -23.96 -11.87
CA LEU A 66 24.26 -23.98 -11.01
C LEU A 66 24.19 -22.90 -9.92
N VAL A 67 23.72 -21.69 -10.24
CA VAL A 67 23.55 -20.61 -9.26
C VAL A 67 22.56 -20.99 -8.17
N PHE A 68 21.43 -21.60 -8.57
CA PHE A 68 20.35 -21.99 -7.66
C PHE A 68 20.48 -23.42 -7.14
N ASP A 69 21.61 -24.09 -7.35
CA ASP A 69 21.88 -25.40 -6.74
C ASP A 69 21.98 -25.25 -5.22
N TYR A 70 21.27 -26.10 -4.47
CA TYR A 70 21.21 -25.98 -3.01
C TYR A 70 22.59 -26.16 -2.35
N ASN A 71 23.52 -26.94 -2.92
CA ASN A 71 24.87 -27.06 -2.36
C ASN A 71 25.64 -25.76 -2.57
N ASN A 72 25.54 -25.16 -3.77
CA ASN A 72 26.12 -23.85 -4.03
C ASN A 72 25.55 -22.79 -3.08
N LEU A 73 24.23 -22.76 -2.88
CA LEU A 73 23.58 -21.79 -2.00
C LEU A 73 23.95 -21.98 -0.51
N LEU A 74 24.11 -23.23 -0.04
CA LEU A 74 24.58 -23.51 1.32
C LEU A 74 26.04 -23.08 1.52
N GLN A 75 26.92 -23.44 0.59
CA GLN A 75 28.35 -23.09 0.66
C GLN A 75 28.56 -21.56 0.57
N ALA A 76 27.76 -20.88 -0.23
CA ALA A 76 27.78 -19.43 -0.36
C ALA A 76 27.10 -18.70 0.83
N ASN A 77 26.64 -19.40 1.87
CA ASN A 77 25.90 -18.84 3.01
C ASN A 77 24.62 -18.08 2.62
N ILE A 78 24.05 -18.37 1.45
CA ILE A 78 22.75 -17.85 1.01
C ILE A 78 21.64 -18.63 1.70
N LEU A 79 21.76 -19.96 1.72
CA LEU A 79 20.97 -20.81 2.59
C LEU A 79 21.64 -20.89 3.96
N PHE A 80 20.85 -20.66 5.00
CA PHE A 80 21.24 -20.92 6.37
C PHE A 80 21.16 -22.41 6.69
N ASP A 81 20.13 -23.10 6.20
CA ASP A 81 19.92 -24.51 6.52
C ASP A 81 19.03 -25.24 5.49
N ARG A 82 19.13 -26.57 5.49
CA ARG A 82 18.26 -27.49 4.75
C ARG A 82 17.78 -28.58 5.72
N LYS A 83 16.52 -28.52 6.15
CA LYS A 83 15.95 -29.46 7.14
C LYS A 83 14.77 -30.21 6.59
N SER A 84 14.69 -31.51 6.90
CA SER A 84 13.47 -32.29 6.69
C SER A 84 12.58 -32.21 7.93
N LEU A 85 11.34 -31.73 7.73
CA LEU A 85 10.30 -31.65 8.75
C LEU A 85 9.12 -32.49 8.27
N SER A 86 8.73 -33.50 9.04
CA SER A 86 7.62 -34.40 8.71
C SER A 86 7.70 -35.02 7.30
N GLY A 87 8.91 -35.39 6.87
CA GLY A 87 9.16 -36.00 5.55
C GLY A 87 9.24 -35.00 4.39
N VAL A 88 9.14 -33.70 4.64
CA VAL A 88 9.28 -32.65 3.62
C VAL A 88 10.52 -31.81 3.88
N THR A 89 11.41 -31.75 2.88
CA THR A 89 12.63 -30.95 2.98
C THR A 89 12.34 -29.47 2.69
N HIS A 90 12.82 -28.62 3.60
CA HIS A 90 12.68 -27.17 3.56
C HIS A 90 14.05 -26.51 3.49
N LEU A 91 14.13 -25.45 2.68
CA LEU A 91 15.29 -24.59 2.51
C LEU A 91 15.08 -23.30 3.31
N TRP A 92 15.97 -23.06 4.27
CA TRP A 92 15.97 -21.87 5.11
C TRP A 92 16.98 -20.89 4.57
N PHE A 93 16.50 -19.73 4.11
CA PHE A 93 17.39 -18.68 3.60
C PHE A 93 17.93 -17.83 4.73
N ASN A 94 19.15 -17.32 4.53
CA ASN A 94 19.70 -16.29 5.40
C ASN A 94 18.81 -15.05 5.33
N THR A 95 18.38 -14.54 6.49
CA THR A 95 17.44 -13.41 6.56
C THR A 95 18.02 -12.15 5.91
N ASN A 96 19.32 -11.91 6.07
CA ASN A 96 20.00 -10.75 5.47
C ASN A 96 19.95 -10.78 3.94
N VAL A 97 20.08 -11.97 3.33
CA VAL A 97 19.97 -12.13 1.88
C VAL A 97 18.54 -11.86 1.43
N ILE A 98 17.56 -12.42 2.13
CA ILE A 98 16.13 -12.17 1.83
C ILE A 98 15.81 -10.68 1.92
N ASP A 99 16.34 -9.99 2.93
CA ASP A 99 16.08 -8.57 3.12
C ASP A 99 16.68 -7.71 1.99
N ILE A 100 17.83 -8.09 1.42
CA ILE A 100 18.37 -7.45 0.20
C ILE A 100 17.36 -7.52 -0.96
N PHE A 101 16.80 -8.71 -1.23
CA PHE A 101 15.80 -8.85 -2.29
C PHE A 101 14.50 -8.11 -1.97
N ARG A 102 14.10 -8.07 -0.69
CA ARG A 102 12.95 -7.25 -0.28
C ARG A 102 13.14 -5.79 -0.59
N LEU A 103 14.34 -5.23 -0.35
CA LEU A 103 14.66 -3.84 -0.70
C LEU A 103 14.51 -3.56 -2.20
N CYS A 104 14.66 -4.56 -3.06
CA CYS A 104 14.52 -4.41 -4.50
C CYS A 104 13.07 -4.37 -5.02
N LYS A 105 12.07 -4.82 -4.24
CA LYS A 105 10.66 -4.91 -4.71
C LYS A 105 9.69 -4.51 -3.61
N ILE A 106 9.01 -3.38 -3.82
CA ILE A 106 8.03 -2.78 -2.87
C ILE A 106 6.95 -3.78 -2.42
N SER A 107 6.49 -4.67 -3.31
CA SER A 107 5.46 -5.67 -2.98
C SER A 107 5.91 -6.68 -1.92
N LEU A 108 7.23 -6.85 -1.72
CA LEU A 108 7.82 -7.76 -0.74
C LEU A 108 8.10 -7.10 0.61
N TYR A 109 7.84 -5.80 0.75
CA TYR A 109 8.01 -5.12 2.03
C TYR A 109 7.05 -5.69 3.07
N ARG A 110 7.61 -6.10 4.21
CA ARG A 110 6.85 -6.68 5.31
C ARG A 110 5.84 -5.67 5.86
N PRO A 111 4.61 -6.12 6.16
CA PRO A 111 3.65 -5.33 6.94
C PRO A 111 4.23 -4.87 8.28
N LEU A 112 4.11 -3.58 8.56
CA LEU A 112 4.52 -3.01 9.83
C LEU A 112 3.30 -2.96 10.77
N THR A 113 3.03 -4.08 11.42
CA THR A 113 1.90 -4.21 12.36
C THR A 113 2.26 -3.68 13.75
N GLN A 114 1.25 -3.50 14.60
CA GLN A 114 1.45 -3.14 16.00
C GLN A 114 2.40 -4.12 16.73
N THR A 115 2.28 -5.43 16.47
CA THR A 115 3.17 -6.44 17.05
C THR A 115 4.61 -6.23 16.61
N SER A 116 4.84 -5.98 15.32
CA SER A 116 6.17 -5.73 14.76
C SER A 116 6.80 -4.43 15.29
N LEU A 117 5.99 -3.38 15.46
CA LEU A 117 6.42 -2.10 16.05
C LEU A 117 6.82 -2.28 17.51
N ASN A 118 5.98 -2.95 18.31
CA ASN A 118 6.28 -3.23 19.71
C ASN A 118 7.52 -4.12 19.87
N ALA A 119 7.67 -5.14 19.02
CA ALA A 119 8.86 -5.99 19.01
C ALA A 119 10.14 -5.19 18.69
N SER A 120 10.06 -4.21 17.77
CA SER A 120 11.19 -3.35 17.42
C SER A 120 11.54 -2.36 18.54
N MET A 121 10.55 -1.90 19.32
CA MET A 121 10.77 -1.01 20.47
C MET A 121 11.30 -1.71 21.71
N THR A 122 11.02 -3.01 21.87
CA THR A 122 11.34 -3.74 23.12
C THR A 122 12.83 -3.66 23.50
N PRO A 123 13.80 -3.86 22.59
CA PRO A 123 15.22 -3.69 22.91
C PRO A 123 15.56 -2.25 23.33
N ILE A 124 14.99 -1.25 22.66
CA ILE A 124 15.22 0.17 22.95
C ILE A 124 14.72 0.51 24.37
N TRP A 125 13.56 -0.03 24.76
CA TRP A 125 13.04 0.13 26.12
C TRP A 125 13.88 -0.57 27.17
N SER A 126 14.44 -1.76 26.86
CA SER A 126 15.35 -2.47 27.79
C SER A 126 16.56 -1.60 28.11
N ILE A 127 17.24 -1.09 27.08
CA ILE A 127 18.42 -0.25 27.26
C ILE A 127 18.08 1.03 28.04
N LEU A 128 16.94 1.67 27.71
CA LEU A 128 16.50 2.86 28.45
C LEU A 128 16.25 2.55 29.94
N SER A 129 15.59 1.43 30.24
CA SER A 129 15.33 1.01 31.63
C SER A 129 16.63 0.73 32.37
N GLU A 130 17.56 0.01 31.76
CA GLU A 130 18.86 -0.31 32.37
C GLU A 130 19.71 0.95 32.64
N LEU A 131 19.61 1.97 31.79
CA LEU A 131 20.23 3.28 32.03
C LEU A 131 19.54 4.05 33.17
N GLU A 132 18.21 4.05 33.21
CA GLU A 132 17.43 4.71 34.27
C GLU A 132 17.66 4.06 35.64
N ASP A 133 17.84 2.74 35.67
CA ASP A 133 18.16 1.93 36.87
C ASP A 133 19.66 1.95 37.24
N GLN A 134 20.50 2.68 36.49
CA GLN A 134 21.95 2.80 36.70
C GLN A 134 22.73 1.47 36.60
N HIS A 135 22.22 0.50 35.83
CA HIS A 135 22.90 -0.77 35.58
C HIS A 135 23.95 -0.69 34.47
N LEU A 136 23.90 0.33 33.61
CA LEU A 136 24.85 0.57 32.53
C LEU A 136 25.74 1.77 32.84
N SER A 137 27.03 1.66 32.53
CA SER A 137 27.96 2.79 32.61
C SER A 137 27.59 3.91 31.63
N VAL A 138 27.55 5.14 32.16
CA VAL A 138 27.38 6.38 31.39
C VAL A 138 28.71 7.13 31.15
N SER A 139 29.84 6.50 31.50
CA SER A 139 31.17 7.08 31.30
C SER A 139 31.58 7.01 29.84
N MET A 140 31.83 8.17 29.20
CA MET A 140 32.21 8.28 27.78
C MET A 140 33.53 7.57 27.40
N HIS A 141 34.27 7.05 28.37
CA HIS A 141 35.51 6.30 28.16
C HIS A 141 35.37 4.79 28.40
N SER A 142 34.17 4.32 28.73
CA SER A 142 33.90 2.90 28.95
C SER A 142 33.45 2.22 27.66
N ASP A 143 33.90 0.99 27.44
CA ASP A 143 33.46 0.17 26.29
C ASP A 143 31.94 -0.04 26.32
N GLU A 144 31.38 -0.26 27.51
CA GLU A 144 29.94 -0.40 27.73
C GLU A 144 29.15 0.82 27.22
N TYR A 145 29.66 2.04 27.40
CA TYR A 145 29.04 3.25 26.85
C TYR A 145 28.94 3.22 25.33
N PHE A 146 30.02 2.82 24.65
CA PHE A 146 30.05 2.74 23.19
C PHE A 146 29.12 1.62 22.68
N GLU A 147 29.09 0.46 23.35
CA GLU A 147 28.24 -0.67 22.97
C GLU A 147 26.75 -0.32 23.01
N TRP A 148 26.25 0.21 24.13
CA TRP A 148 24.82 0.54 24.21
C TRP A 148 24.45 1.74 23.34
N THR A 149 25.36 2.70 23.16
CA THR A 149 25.13 3.86 22.28
C THR A 149 25.03 3.42 20.83
N ASP A 150 25.93 2.56 20.36
CA ASP A 150 25.89 2.00 19.00
C ASP A 150 24.63 1.15 18.78
N GLU A 151 24.27 0.30 19.74
CA GLU A 151 23.07 -0.53 19.65
C GLU A 151 21.79 0.33 19.59
N VAL A 152 21.66 1.36 20.44
CA VAL A 152 20.52 2.29 20.39
C VAL A 152 20.44 2.99 19.03
N ASN A 153 21.57 3.51 18.54
CA ASN A 153 21.64 4.17 17.24
C ASN A 153 21.26 3.23 16.09
N HIS A 154 21.79 2.00 16.11
CA HIS A 154 21.48 0.96 15.14
C HIS A 154 19.98 0.65 15.12
N ARG A 155 19.36 0.42 16.29
CA ARG A 155 17.93 0.10 16.40
C ARG A 155 17.03 1.23 15.96
N ILE A 156 17.37 2.48 16.31
CA ILE A 156 16.63 3.66 15.88
C ILE A 156 16.69 3.81 14.35
N ALA A 157 17.88 3.65 13.76
CA ALA A 157 18.08 3.76 12.32
C ALA A 157 17.38 2.62 11.56
N GLU A 158 17.49 1.38 12.05
CA GLU A 158 16.83 0.20 11.50
C GLU A 158 15.31 0.38 11.46
N MET A 159 14.72 0.83 12.56
CA MET A 159 13.28 1.07 12.66
C MET A 159 12.83 2.22 11.75
N LEU A 160 13.62 3.29 11.65
CA LEU A 160 13.35 4.41 10.75
C LEU A 160 13.31 3.92 9.29
N GLY A 161 14.27 3.09 8.89
CA GLY A 161 14.31 2.46 7.58
C GLY A 161 13.07 1.60 7.31
N LYS A 162 12.69 0.73 8.24
CA LYS A 162 11.48 -0.11 8.14
C LYS A 162 10.21 0.73 7.96
N ILE A 163 10.06 1.82 8.71
CA ILE A 163 8.91 2.72 8.59
C ILE A 163 8.90 3.40 7.24
N LYS A 164 10.02 3.97 6.79
CA LYS A 164 10.11 4.64 5.48
C LYS A 164 9.72 3.70 4.34
N SER A 165 10.28 2.48 4.32
CA SER A 165 9.91 1.47 3.34
C SER A 165 8.42 1.14 3.39
N ASN A 166 7.87 0.92 4.59
CA ASN A 166 6.44 0.60 4.73
C ASN A 166 5.54 1.76 4.28
N ILE A 167 5.88 3.01 4.57
CA ILE A 167 5.17 4.20 4.06
C ILE A 167 5.18 4.21 2.54
N SER A 168 6.32 4.03 1.89
CA SER A 168 6.39 4.00 0.41
C SER A 168 5.54 2.88 -0.20
N LYS A 169 5.46 1.72 0.45
CA LYS A 169 4.52 0.66 0.05
C LYS A 169 3.07 1.11 0.18
N LEU A 170 2.71 1.73 1.30
CA LEU A 170 1.35 2.17 1.57
C LEU A 170 0.92 3.32 0.65
N GLU A 171 1.83 4.24 0.30
CA GLU A 171 1.60 5.31 -0.68
C GLU A 171 1.24 4.70 -2.04
N ARG A 172 2.03 3.74 -2.53
CA ARG A 172 1.74 3.06 -3.79
C ARG A 172 0.40 2.32 -3.77
N ILE A 173 0.07 1.64 -2.67
CA ILE A 173 -1.23 0.99 -2.51
C ILE A 173 -2.37 2.04 -2.48
N GLY A 174 -2.14 3.18 -1.83
CA GLY A 174 -3.08 4.30 -1.80
C GLY A 174 -3.36 4.85 -3.21
N GLU A 175 -2.32 5.04 -4.02
CA GLU A 175 -2.44 5.44 -5.43
C GLU A 175 -3.24 4.43 -6.26
N GLU A 176 -2.99 3.13 -6.08
CA GLU A 176 -3.76 2.05 -6.73
C GLU A 176 -5.25 2.13 -6.37
N PHE A 177 -5.59 2.40 -5.10
CA PHE A 177 -6.97 2.59 -4.68
C PHE A 177 -7.61 3.84 -5.28
N GLU A 178 -6.89 4.96 -5.35
CA GLU A 178 -7.40 6.18 -5.99
C GLU A 178 -7.67 6.00 -7.48
N LEU A 179 -6.77 5.31 -8.19
CA LEU A 179 -6.97 4.96 -9.59
C LEU A 179 -8.21 4.07 -9.77
N SER A 180 -8.40 3.08 -8.90
CA SER A 180 -9.57 2.19 -8.97
C SER A 180 -10.90 2.92 -8.80
N VAL A 181 -10.94 4.00 -8.00
CA VAL A 181 -12.14 4.85 -7.85
C VAL A 181 -12.38 5.72 -9.08
N LYS A 182 -11.31 6.19 -9.75
CA LYS A 182 -11.41 7.02 -10.95
C LYS A 182 -11.82 6.19 -12.17
N SER A 183 -11.30 4.97 -12.29
CA SER A 183 -11.57 4.03 -13.38
C SER A 183 -12.88 3.26 -13.19
N ASN A 184 -13.90 3.88 -12.59
CA ASN A 184 -15.17 3.27 -12.18
C ASN A 184 -15.89 2.64 -13.39
N ASN A 185 -15.49 1.43 -13.78
CA ASN A 185 -16.15 0.64 -14.81
C ASN A 185 -17.44 0.13 -14.19
N ALA A 186 -18.57 0.53 -14.75
CA ALA A 186 -19.92 0.20 -14.29
C ALA A 186 -20.25 -1.31 -14.28
N GLU A 187 -19.29 -2.18 -14.63
CA GLU A 187 -19.43 -3.63 -14.75
C GLU A 187 -18.57 -4.42 -13.75
N GLU A 188 -17.90 -3.78 -12.80
CA GLU A 188 -17.08 -4.52 -11.83
C GLU A 188 -17.98 -5.36 -10.89
N ASN A 189 -17.72 -6.67 -10.84
CA ASN A 189 -18.50 -7.63 -10.04
C ASN A 189 -18.49 -7.23 -8.55
N LEU A 190 -19.68 -7.14 -7.94
CA LEU A 190 -19.89 -6.78 -6.53
C LEU A 190 -19.00 -7.57 -5.56
N ASP A 191 -18.77 -8.86 -5.81
CA ASP A 191 -17.94 -9.70 -4.96
C ASP A 191 -16.47 -9.27 -4.98
N ILE A 192 -15.98 -8.84 -6.14
CA ILE A 192 -14.64 -8.28 -6.31
C ILE A 192 -14.54 -6.96 -5.55
N THR A 193 -15.54 -6.10 -5.65
CA THR A 193 -15.59 -4.82 -4.93
C THR A 193 -15.63 -5.03 -3.41
N LYS A 194 -16.43 -5.99 -2.93
CA LYS A 194 -16.49 -6.39 -1.50
C LYS A 194 -15.14 -6.90 -1.02
N GLU A 195 -14.43 -7.69 -1.81
CA GLU A 195 -13.11 -8.21 -1.42
C GLU A 195 -12.04 -7.12 -1.39
N LYS A 196 -12.02 -6.22 -2.40
CA LYS A 196 -11.16 -5.04 -2.40
C LYS A 196 -11.41 -4.16 -1.16
N TYR A 197 -12.67 -3.93 -0.81
CA TYR A 197 -13.05 -3.19 0.41
C TYR A 197 -12.51 -3.86 1.68
N ARG A 198 -12.70 -5.18 1.83
CA ARG A 198 -12.19 -5.93 3.00
C ARG A 198 -10.67 -5.82 3.10
N ARG A 199 -9.97 -5.94 1.96
CA ARG A 199 -8.51 -5.82 1.91
C ARG A 199 -8.05 -4.43 2.33
N ALA A 200 -8.69 -3.37 1.82
CA ALA A 200 -8.38 -1.99 2.20
C ALA A 200 -8.66 -1.72 3.68
N ALA A 201 -9.79 -2.22 4.21
CA ALA A 201 -10.15 -2.05 5.62
C ALA A 201 -9.17 -2.80 6.55
N LYS A 202 -8.75 -4.00 6.15
CA LYS A 202 -7.71 -4.75 6.85
C LYS A 202 -6.39 -3.98 6.83
N LEU A 203 -5.92 -3.53 5.68
CA LEU A 203 -4.69 -2.72 5.56
C LEU A 203 -4.73 -1.49 6.47
N TYR A 204 -5.85 -0.77 6.47
CA TYR A 204 -6.03 0.41 7.31
C TYR A 204 -5.91 0.09 8.80
N SER A 205 -6.61 -0.96 9.25
CA SER A 205 -6.62 -1.35 10.66
C SER A 205 -5.32 -1.99 11.13
N SER A 206 -4.64 -2.77 10.28
CA SER A 206 -3.47 -3.56 10.68
C SER A 206 -2.12 -2.88 10.45
N GLU A 207 -2.02 -1.93 9.51
CA GLU A 207 -0.75 -1.29 9.13
C GLU A 207 -0.82 0.24 9.30
N ILE A 208 -1.79 0.91 8.67
CA ILE A 208 -1.85 2.39 8.62
C ILE A 208 -2.11 2.99 10.01
N ARG A 209 -3.16 2.51 10.70
CA ARG A 209 -3.54 3.04 12.01
C ARG A 209 -2.46 2.80 13.08
N PRO A 210 -1.88 1.60 13.24
CA PRO A 210 -0.77 1.38 14.16
C PRO A 210 0.41 2.31 13.91
N LEU A 211 0.77 2.55 12.65
CA LEU A 211 1.89 3.43 12.32
C LEU A 211 1.58 4.90 12.64
N SER A 212 0.36 5.36 12.35
CA SER A 212 -0.09 6.71 12.71
C SER A 212 -0.07 6.93 14.23
N ILE A 213 -0.53 5.95 15.02
CA ILE A 213 -0.45 5.98 16.48
C ILE A 213 1.02 5.99 16.91
N PHE A 214 1.86 5.16 16.31
CA PHE A 214 3.27 5.05 16.67
C PHE A 214 4.05 6.36 16.48
N LEU A 215 3.78 7.10 15.41
CA LEU A 215 4.42 8.37 15.10
C LEU A 215 3.83 9.56 15.87
N ASN A 216 2.71 9.38 16.57
CA ASN A 216 2.13 10.44 17.38
C ASN A 216 3.05 10.77 18.58
N LYS A 217 3.33 12.06 18.75
CA LYS A 217 4.23 12.63 19.76
C LYS A 217 3.92 12.19 21.19
N ASN A 218 2.65 11.91 21.49
CA ASN A 218 2.16 11.67 22.84
C ASN A 218 1.81 10.20 23.12
N THR A 219 2.17 9.29 22.22
CA THR A 219 1.82 7.87 22.37
C THR A 219 2.55 7.22 23.53
N ARG A 220 1.79 6.43 24.30
CA ARG A 220 2.29 5.58 25.39
C ARG A 220 1.75 4.16 25.19
N TYR A 221 2.62 3.18 25.41
CA TYR A 221 2.29 1.77 25.36
C TYR A 221 2.25 1.19 26.77
N GLU A 222 1.60 0.04 26.95
CA GLU A 222 1.58 -0.67 28.22
C GLU A 222 3.00 -0.99 28.73
N LYS A 223 3.91 -1.29 27.81
CA LYS A 223 5.31 -1.68 28.10
C LYS A 223 6.30 -0.51 28.13
N GLY A 224 5.92 0.69 27.70
CA GLY A 224 6.89 1.78 27.57
C GLY A 224 6.41 3.02 26.83
N LEU A 225 7.33 3.96 26.62
CA LEU A 225 7.06 5.24 25.96
C LEU A 225 7.03 5.09 24.44
N GLY A 226 6.28 5.97 23.74
CA GLY A 226 6.37 6.08 22.28
C GLY A 226 7.76 6.49 21.82
N ILE A 227 8.08 6.28 20.53
CA ILE A 227 9.43 6.52 20.01
C ILE A 227 9.89 7.97 20.21
N ILE A 228 9.03 8.96 19.95
CA ILE A 228 9.37 10.38 20.09
C ILE A 228 9.74 10.71 21.54
N MET A 229 8.99 10.17 22.50
CA MET A 229 9.26 10.36 23.93
C MET A 229 10.51 9.60 24.37
N THR A 230 10.74 8.41 23.82
CA THR A 230 11.92 7.58 24.09
C THR A 230 13.20 8.28 23.60
N LEU A 231 13.18 8.84 22.38
CA LEU A 231 14.29 9.64 21.85
C LEU A 231 14.57 10.88 22.69
N ASN A 232 13.52 11.55 23.21
CA ASN A 232 13.70 12.68 24.12
C ASN A 232 14.35 12.27 25.45
N ARG A 233 14.05 11.06 25.96
CA ARG A 233 14.73 10.52 27.15
C ARG A 233 16.21 10.30 26.89
N PHE A 234 16.57 9.61 25.81
CA PHE A 234 17.98 9.44 25.42
C PHE A 234 18.68 10.79 25.21
N GLN A 235 18.03 11.75 24.56
CA GLN A 235 18.56 13.11 24.41
C GLN A 235 18.91 13.74 25.76
N ASN A 236 18.02 13.64 26.76
CA ASN A 236 18.27 14.19 28.09
C ASN A 236 19.39 13.44 28.84
N ILE A 237 19.50 12.12 28.64
CA ILE A 237 20.60 11.31 29.18
C ILE A 237 21.94 11.78 28.59
N PHE A 238 22.05 11.87 27.27
CA PHE A 238 23.28 12.35 26.60
C PHE A 238 23.62 13.79 27.00
N ARG A 239 22.63 14.67 27.15
CA ARG A 239 22.84 16.03 27.68
C ARG A 239 23.41 16.01 29.10
N GLY A 240 22.91 15.12 29.97
CA GLY A 240 23.42 14.95 31.33
C GLY A 240 24.86 14.42 31.38
N ILE A 241 25.23 13.57 30.43
CA ILE A 241 26.58 13.02 30.27
C ILE A 241 27.55 14.06 29.69
N GLY A 242 27.05 15.01 28.91
CA GLY A 242 27.85 16.01 28.20
C GLY A 242 28.24 15.59 26.78
N ASP A 243 27.64 14.52 26.23
CA ASP A 243 27.84 14.11 24.85
C ASP A 243 26.91 14.88 23.89
N ALA A 244 27.39 16.05 23.46
CA ALA A 244 26.67 16.89 22.50
C ALA A 244 26.48 16.23 21.12
N GLY A 245 27.35 15.29 20.74
CA GLY A 245 27.28 14.58 19.47
C GLY A 245 26.10 13.61 19.45
N ALA A 246 26.03 12.75 20.47
CA ALA A 246 24.92 11.80 20.65
C ALA A 246 23.60 12.52 20.93
N GLU A 247 23.61 13.62 21.70
CA GLU A 247 22.42 14.47 21.90
C GLU A 247 21.88 14.99 20.55
N SER A 248 22.76 15.55 19.71
CA SER A 248 22.39 16.07 18.40
C SER A 248 21.84 14.97 17.48
N LEU A 249 22.41 13.77 17.54
CA LEU A 249 21.95 12.62 16.77
C LEU A 249 20.53 12.18 17.18
N MET A 250 20.23 12.15 18.49
CA MET A 250 18.88 11.85 18.98
C MET A 250 17.87 12.90 18.51
N LEU A 251 18.22 14.19 18.58
CA LEU A 251 17.36 15.27 18.08
C LEU A 251 17.10 15.16 16.57
N LYS A 252 18.14 14.90 15.78
CA LYS A 252 18.00 14.67 14.33
C LYS A 252 17.09 13.48 14.03
N SER A 253 17.29 12.37 14.74
CA SER A 253 16.44 11.19 14.62
C SER A 253 14.99 11.53 14.95
N GLN A 254 14.75 12.26 16.04
CA GLN A 254 13.41 12.70 16.43
C GLN A 254 12.72 13.50 15.32
N LEU A 255 13.41 14.48 14.72
CA LEU A 255 12.88 15.25 13.59
C LEU A 255 12.55 14.34 12.40
N GLN A 256 13.44 13.41 12.06
CA GLN A 256 13.20 12.46 10.98
C GLN A 256 11.96 11.59 11.21
N TYR A 257 11.66 11.19 12.45
CA TYR A 257 10.41 10.48 12.74
C TYR A 257 9.17 11.38 12.63
N LEU A 258 9.28 12.65 13.03
CA LEU A 258 8.18 13.61 12.90
C LEU A 258 7.83 13.90 11.44
N ASP A 259 8.85 13.98 10.57
CA ASP A 259 8.66 14.21 9.14
C ASP A 259 7.90 13.07 8.43
N LEU A 260 7.83 11.88 9.05
CA LEU A 260 7.06 10.74 8.52
C LEU A 260 5.56 10.84 8.81
N PHE A 261 5.13 11.76 9.68
CA PHE A 261 3.72 11.92 10.04
C PHE A 261 2.86 12.38 8.85
N ASP A 262 3.36 13.33 8.05
CA ASP A 262 2.59 13.87 6.93
C ASP A 262 2.38 12.84 5.81
N PRO A 263 3.39 12.07 5.36
CA PRO A 263 3.20 10.97 4.42
C PRO A 263 2.16 9.95 4.89
N ILE A 264 2.25 9.47 6.14
CA ILE A 264 1.29 8.47 6.63
C ILE A 264 -0.13 9.04 6.76
N LYS A 265 -0.26 10.33 7.07
CA LYS A 265 -1.55 11.01 7.11
C LYS A 265 -2.18 11.07 5.73
N LYS A 266 -1.42 11.45 4.69
CA LYS A 266 -1.91 11.45 3.30
C LYS A 266 -2.42 10.08 2.87
N VAL A 267 -1.64 9.02 3.15
CA VAL A 267 -2.06 7.63 2.91
C VAL A 267 -3.35 7.30 3.64
N SER A 268 -3.45 7.64 4.93
CA SER A 268 -4.65 7.41 5.74
C SER A 268 -5.87 8.11 5.13
N ASP A 269 -5.72 9.35 4.68
CA ASP A 269 -6.81 10.13 4.08
C ASP A 269 -7.25 9.52 2.75
N SER A 270 -6.32 9.17 1.84
CA SER A 270 -6.61 8.51 0.56
C SER A 270 -7.34 7.18 0.75
N VAL A 271 -6.87 6.32 1.66
CA VAL A 271 -7.52 5.03 1.96
C VAL A 271 -8.88 5.23 2.62
N SER A 272 -9.04 6.25 3.48
CA SER A 272 -10.34 6.56 4.10
C SER A 272 -11.37 7.01 3.09
N VAL A 273 -10.99 7.87 2.14
CA VAL A 273 -11.85 8.30 1.03
C VAL A 273 -12.26 7.10 0.16
N TYR A 274 -11.31 6.21 -0.16
CA TYR A 274 -11.60 4.96 -0.87
C TYR A 274 -12.65 4.14 -0.13
N LEU A 275 -12.42 3.84 1.16
CA LEU A 275 -13.34 3.04 1.98
C LEU A 275 -14.75 3.64 2.04
N GLN A 276 -14.86 4.97 2.19
CA GLN A 276 -16.15 5.64 2.23
C GLN A 276 -16.90 5.49 0.89
N LYS A 277 -16.23 5.76 -0.23
CA LYS A 277 -16.82 5.64 -1.58
C LYS A 277 -17.21 4.21 -1.91
N THR A 278 -16.33 3.25 -1.66
CA THR A 278 -16.60 1.82 -1.92
C THR A 278 -17.73 1.30 -1.04
N LYS A 279 -17.81 1.73 0.23
CA LYS A 279 -18.94 1.37 1.10
C LYS A 279 -20.26 1.91 0.56
N ALA A 280 -20.30 3.18 0.13
CA ALA A 280 -21.48 3.76 -0.48
C ALA A 280 -21.91 3.00 -1.73
N ALA A 281 -20.96 2.67 -2.63
CA ALA A 281 -21.24 1.89 -3.84
C ALA A 281 -21.79 0.47 -3.53
N ILE A 282 -21.25 -0.21 -2.51
CA ILE A 282 -21.77 -1.53 -2.09
C ILE A 282 -23.22 -1.41 -1.57
N ILE A 283 -23.51 -0.37 -0.79
CA ILE A 283 -24.87 -0.13 -0.27
C ILE A 283 -25.84 0.14 -1.42
N GLU A 284 -25.45 0.98 -2.37
CA GLU A 284 -26.23 1.30 -3.56
C GLU A 284 -26.51 0.05 -4.41
N HIS A 285 -25.48 -0.77 -4.67
CA HIS A 285 -25.66 -2.02 -5.42
C HIS A 285 -26.58 -3.01 -4.70
N ASN A 286 -26.40 -3.22 -3.39
CA ASN A 286 -27.30 -4.08 -2.60
C ASN A 286 -28.74 -3.55 -2.62
N ALA A 287 -28.93 -2.23 -2.63
CA ALA A 287 -30.26 -1.63 -2.73
C ALA A 287 -30.90 -1.86 -4.11
N ILE A 288 -30.11 -1.75 -5.19
CA ILE A 288 -30.55 -2.05 -6.56
C ILE A 288 -30.92 -3.53 -6.70
N GLU A 289 -30.08 -4.44 -6.21
CA GLU A 289 -30.31 -5.89 -6.24
C GLU A 289 -31.59 -6.27 -5.48
N SER A 290 -31.74 -5.75 -4.26
CA SER A 290 -32.96 -5.93 -3.46
C SER A 290 -34.20 -5.39 -4.18
N ALA A 291 -34.10 -4.20 -4.79
CA ALA A 291 -35.19 -3.63 -5.56
C ALA A 291 -35.57 -4.47 -6.79
N PHE A 292 -34.56 -4.99 -7.50
CA PHE A 292 -34.75 -5.89 -8.62
C PHE A 292 -35.45 -7.19 -8.19
N ASP A 293 -35.03 -7.81 -7.08
CA ASP A 293 -35.68 -9.00 -6.54
C ASP A 293 -37.14 -8.75 -6.17
N PHE A 294 -37.44 -7.60 -5.55
CA PHE A 294 -38.82 -7.23 -5.26
C PHE A 294 -39.66 -7.08 -6.53
N ILE A 295 -39.13 -6.41 -7.56
CA ILE A 295 -39.80 -6.23 -8.85
C ILE A 295 -39.98 -7.57 -9.56
N ARG A 296 -38.98 -8.45 -9.52
CA ARG A 296 -39.01 -9.79 -10.09
C ARG A 296 -40.08 -10.65 -9.41
N GLN A 297 -40.14 -10.67 -8.08
CA GLN A 297 -41.18 -11.39 -7.34
C GLN A 297 -42.58 -10.84 -7.66
N ALA A 298 -42.70 -9.52 -7.78
CA ALA A 298 -43.95 -8.89 -8.19
C ALA A 298 -44.34 -9.26 -9.63
N TYR A 299 -43.38 -9.33 -10.54
CA TYR A 299 -43.58 -9.77 -11.92
C TYR A 299 -43.96 -11.26 -12.01
N GLU A 300 -43.31 -12.14 -11.23
CA GLU A 300 -43.64 -13.57 -11.17
C GLU A 300 -45.09 -13.82 -10.77
N LYS A 301 -45.66 -12.99 -9.87
CA LYS A 301 -47.10 -13.04 -9.53
C LYS A 301 -48.00 -12.75 -10.73
N THR A 302 -47.54 -11.94 -11.69
CA THR A 302 -48.29 -11.59 -12.90
C THR A 302 -48.25 -12.66 -13.99
N LEU A 303 -47.32 -13.61 -13.90
CA LEU A 303 -47.21 -14.77 -14.80
C LEU A 303 -48.19 -15.90 -14.43
N SER A 304 -48.94 -15.76 -13.34
CA SER A 304 -49.99 -16.71 -12.97
C SER A 304 -51.17 -16.67 -13.97
N GLY A 305 -51.84 -17.81 -14.19
CA GLY A 305 -52.95 -17.93 -15.13
C GLY A 305 -54.23 -17.14 -14.76
N ASP A 306 -54.19 -16.35 -13.68
CA ASP A 306 -55.29 -15.52 -13.23
C ASP A 306 -55.27 -14.17 -13.97
N GLN A 307 -56.30 -13.91 -14.79
CA GLN A 307 -56.41 -12.67 -15.57
C GLN A 307 -56.50 -11.40 -14.69
N ARG A 308 -56.83 -11.54 -13.40
CA ARG A 308 -56.83 -10.42 -12.43
C ARG A 308 -55.44 -10.03 -11.93
N ALA A 309 -54.43 -10.86 -12.18
CA ALA A 309 -53.04 -10.63 -11.79
C ALA A 309 -52.17 -10.06 -12.93
N LYS A 310 -52.76 -9.66 -14.06
CA LYS A 310 -52.03 -9.23 -15.28
C LYS A 310 -51.05 -8.05 -15.08
N TYR A 311 -51.22 -7.25 -14.03
CA TYR A 311 -50.39 -6.08 -13.74
C TYR A 311 -49.81 -6.14 -12.33
N ILE A 312 -48.59 -5.63 -12.16
CA ILE A 312 -47.97 -5.46 -10.84
C ILE A 312 -48.80 -4.47 -10.03
N LYS A 313 -49.26 -4.86 -8.84
CA LYS A 313 -50.05 -3.98 -7.97
C LYS A 313 -49.11 -3.05 -7.21
N SER A 314 -49.54 -1.80 -7.00
CA SER A 314 -48.79 -0.84 -6.17
C SER A 314 -48.54 -1.35 -4.75
N ALA A 315 -49.47 -2.15 -4.21
CA ALA A 315 -49.33 -2.83 -2.91
C ALA A 315 -48.10 -3.74 -2.82
N ASP A 316 -47.71 -4.39 -3.92
CA ASP A 316 -46.53 -5.26 -3.98
C ASP A 316 -45.21 -4.46 -3.99
N LEU A 317 -45.27 -3.15 -4.26
CA LEU A 317 -44.10 -2.26 -4.36
C LEU A 317 -43.91 -1.35 -3.13
N VAL A 318 -44.82 -1.38 -2.15
CA VAL A 318 -44.78 -0.53 -0.94
C VAL A 318 -43.47 -0.69 -0.14
N ARG A 319 -42.84 -1.86 -0.23
CA ARG A 319 -41.57 -2.17 0.46
C ARG A 319 -40.34 -1.48 -0.14
N LEU A 320 -40.43 -0.93 -1.36
CA LEU A 320 -39.37 -0.11 -1.97
C LEU A 320 -39.28 1.29 -1.35
N GLY A 321 -40.11 1.59 -0.36
CA GLY A 321 -40.25 2.91 0.24
C GLY A 321 -41.21 3.80 -0.53
N PRO A 322 -41.54 4.99 0.00
CA PRO A 322 -42.30 5.97 -0.75
C PRO A 322 -41.50 6.32 -2.00
N VAL A 323 -42.18 6.35 -3.15
CA VAL A 323 -41.65 6.99 -4.36
C VAL A 323 -41.27 8.40 -3.93
N HIS A 324 -39.99 8.61 -3.63
CA HIS A 324 -39.48 9.96 -3.65
C HIS A 324 -39.72 10.37 -5.08
N PRO A 325 -40.52 11.41 -5.35
CA PRO A 325 -40.46 11.98 -6.67
C PRO A 325 -38.97 12.27 -6.84
N ILE A 326 -38.29 11.53 -7.73
CA ILE A 326 -37.13 12.07 -8.44
C ILE A 326 -37.63 13.44 -8.77
N ALA A 327 -37.06 14.49 -8.15
CA ALA A 327 -37.52 15.85 -8.33
C ALA A 327 -37.76 15.96 -9.81
N SER A 328 -39.04 15.99 -10.22
CA SER A 328 -39.36 15.67 -11.60
C SER A 328 -38.46 16.61 -12.38
N LEU A 329 -37.65 16.11 -13.31
CA LEU A 329 -37.21 16.96 -14.41
C LEU A 329 -38.52 17.53 -14.89
N GLY A 330 -38.82 18.75 -14.43
CA GLY A 330 -40.17 19.28 -14.46
C GLY A 330 -40.55 19.12 -15.89
N ARG A 331 -41.66 18.41 -16.16
CA ARG A 331 -42.16 18.29 -17.51
C ARG A 331 -42.17 19.71 -18.01
N LEU A 332 -41.26 20.05 -18.94
CA LEU A 332 -41.01 21.44 -19.33
C LEU A 332 -42.40 22.00 -19.58
N SER A 333 -42.84 22.93 -18.72
CA SER A 333 -44.11 23.62 -18.92
C SER A 333 -44.09 24.02 -20.38
N PRO A 334 -45.06 23.62 -21.22
CA PRO A 334 -45.00 23.88 -22.65
C PRO A 334 -44.68 25.36 -22.78
N PHE A 335 -43.46 25.64 -23.23
CA PHE A 335 -42.92 26.98 -23.23
C PHE A 335 -43.83 27.72 -24.22
N ARG A 336 -44.80 28.47 -23.70
CA ARG A 336 -45.57 29.40 -24.52
C ARG A 336 -44.55 30.48 -24.85
N VAL A 337 -43.82 30.25 -25.93
CA VAL A 337 -43.08 31.30 -26.61
C VAL A 337 -44.14 32.33 -26.97
N GLU A 338 -44.21 33.41 -26.20
CA GLU A 338 -44.90 34.60 -26.68
C GLU A 338 -44.20 34.97 -27.97
N LYS A 339 -44.92 34.88 -29.09
CA LYS A 339 -44.42 35.16 -30.44
C LYS A 339 -44.25 36.68 -30.64
N THR A 340 -43.77 37.39 -29.64
CA THR A 340 -43.38 38.79 -29.81
C THR A 340 -42.05 38.81 -30.57
N PRO A 341 -41.96 39.55 -31.69
CA PRO A 341 -40.74 39.62 -32.49
C PRO A 341 -39.50 40.02 -31.68
N GLU A 342 -39.69 40.82 -30.62
CA GLU A 342 -38.61 41.27 -29.75
C GLU A 342 -38.01 40.12 -28.91
N PHE A 343 -38.83 39.19 -28.42
CA PHE A 343 -38.37 38.03 -27.66
C PHE A 343 -37.55 37.07 -28.54
N LEU A 344 -38.05 36.80 -29.76
CA LEU A 344 -37.34 35.96 -30.72
C LEU A 344 -36.00 36.59 -31.14
N ASN A 345 -35.95 37.90 -31.35
CA ASN A 345 -34.69 38.60 -31.64
C ASN A 345 -33.68 38.51 -30.49
N ASN A 346 -34.13 38.64 -29.24
CA ASN A 346 -33.23 38.47 -28.09
C ASN A 346 -32.70 37.03 -27.97
N VAL A 347 -33.56 36.03 -28.17
CA VAL A 347 -33.16 34.61 -28.13
C VAL A 347 -32.19 34.28 -29.28
N PHE A 348 -32.44 34.77 -30.49
CA PHE A 348 -31.54 34.55 -31.62
C PHE A 348 -30.21 35.29 -31.45
N ASN A 349 -30.22 36.52 -30.90
CA ASN A 349 -28.99 37.25 -30.59
C ASN A 349 -28.18 36.56 -29.50
N GLU A 350 -28.83 36.03 -28.45
CA GLU A 350 -28.15 35.28 -27.40
C GLU A 350 -27.55 33.97 -27.93
N LEU A 351 -28.29 33.23 -28.77
CA LEU A 351 -27.82 32.01 -29.42
C LEU A 351 -26.65 32.29 -30.38
N ALA A 352 -26.71 33.38 -31.15
CA ALA A 352 -25.61 33.83 -32.01
C ALA A 352 -24.37 34.22 -31.18
N THR A 353 -24.57 34.87 -30.04
CA THR A 353 -23.46 35.25 -29.14
C THR A 353 -22.81 33.99 -28.54
N ARG A 354 -23.62 33.02 -28.10
CA ARG A 354 -23.11 31.74 -27.53
C ARG A 354 -22.43 30.88 -28.59
N SER A 355 -22.91 30.85 -29.83
CA SER A 355 -22.24 30.10 -30.91
C SER A 355 -20.88 30.70 -31.27
N ILE A 356 -20.75 32.03 -31.24
CA ILE A 356 -19.46 32.72 -31.41
C ILE A 356 -18.52 32.43 -30.24
N THR A 357 -19.04 32.29 -29.02
CA THR A 357 -18.24 32.00 -27.82
C THR A 357 -17.71 30.55 -27.85
N LEU A 358 -18.55 29.59 -28.26
CA LEU A 358 -18.18 28.18 -28.43
C LEU A 358 -17.19 27.96 -29.58
N ASN A 359 -17.29 28.73 -30.68
CA ASN A 359 -16.35 28.64 -31.79
C ASN A 359 -14.99 29.31 -31.48
N LYS A 360 -14.90 30.20 -30.48
CA LYS A 360 -13.63 30.80 -30.03
C LYS A 360 -12.84 29.90 -29.07
N SER A 361 -13.47 28.91 -28.42
CA SER A 361 -12.77 27.99 -27.51
C SER A 361 -12.03 26.85 -28.19
N ASP A 362 -12.22 26.64 -29.50
CA ASP A 362 -11.60 25.53 -30.26
C ASP A 362 -10.52 25.96 -31.28
N THR A 363 -10.15 27.24 -31.34
CA THR A 363 -8.99 27.70 -32.14
C THR A 363 -8.17 28.72 -31.37
N SER A 364 -7.31 28.25 -30.46
CA SER A 364 -6.14 28.99 -29.97
C SER A 364 -5.07 27.99 -29.48
N GLY A 365 -4.52 27.23 -30.43
CA GLY A 365 -3.16 26.73 -30.31
C GLY A 365 -2.17 27.89 -30.29
N MET A 366 -1.07 27.69 -29.58
CA MET A 366 0.06 28.61 -29.39
C MET A 366 0.43 29.45 -30.62
N MET A 367 0.62 30.76 -30.42
CA MET A 367 1.63 31.56 -31.13
C MET A 367 2.25 32.54 -30.14
N PHE A 368 3.51 32.31 -29.81
CA PHE A 368 4.44 33.39 -29.46
C PHE A 368 4.74 34.14 -30.75
N ASP A 369 4.53 35.45 -30.79
CA ASP A 369 5.53 36.35 -31.36
C ASP A 369 5.36 37.78 -30.85
N GLU A 370 6.50 38.40 -30.60
CA GLU A 370 6.68 39.79 -30.23
C GLU A 370 6.17 40.71 -31.36
N SER A 371 5.71 41.93 -31.03
CA SER A 371 6.08 43.17 -31.75
C SER A 371 5.27 44.39 -31.27
N ILE A 372 5.96 45.25 -30.50
CA ILE A 372 6.16 46.68 -30.77
C ILE A 372 4.91 47.61 -30.87
N SER A 373 4.78 48.42 -29.81
CA SER A 373 4.64 49.90 -29.79
C SER A 373 3.96 50.65 -30.94
N ARG A 374 2.94 51.46 -30.59
CA ARG A 374 2.82 52.93 -30.81
C ARG A 374 1.40 53.39 -30.43
N GLU A 375 1.28 54.20 -29.38
CA GLU A 375 1.01 55.65 -29.41
C GLU A 375 -0.45 56.08 -29.73
N LYS A 376 -1.00 56.85 -28.78
CA LYS A 376 -1.96 57.96 -28.89
C LYS A 376 -3.44 57.67 -29.19
N ALA A 377 -4.26 57.85 -28.15
CA ALA A 377 -5.10 59.04 -27.98
C ALA A 377 -5.33 59.30 -26.49
#